data_AF-A0A969XI68-F1
#
_entry.id   AF-A0A969XI68-F1
#
_cell.length_a   1.000
_cell.length_b   1.000
_cell.length_c   1.000
_cell.angle_alpha   90.00
_cell.angle_beta   90.00
_cell.angle_gamma   90.00
#
_symmetry.space_group_name_H-M   'P 1'
#
loop_
_entity.id
_entity.type
_entity.pdbx_description
1 polymer ?
#
loop_
_entity_poly.entity_id
_entity_poly.type
_entity_poly.pdbx_seq_one_letter_code
_entity_poly.pdbx_strand_id
1 'polypeptide(L)'
;MPTPDGACRTVRVPILMYHYISEPPDPWDRMRTDLSVSPAQFEEHLAYLAENGYQSITLDDLARALQVGSPLPPKPVILTFDDGHRDHYTEAFPLLQRYGYTGTFFVVTSL
;
A
#
# COMPACT_ATOMS: atom_id res chain seq x y z
N MET A 1 10.68 -17.42 2.05
CA MET A 1 11.79 -16.44 2.10
C MET A 1 13.11 -17.16 1.87
N PRO A 2 13.95 -16.70 0.93
CA PRO A 2 15.29 -17.26 0.71
C PRO A 2 16.22 -16.95 1.89
N THR A 3 17.27 -17.76 2.07
CA THR A 3 18.32 -17.48 3.05
C THR A 3 19.08 -16.22 2.65
N PRO A 4 19.31 -15.24 3.56
CA PRO A 4 20.12 -14.06 3.26
C PRO A 4 21.54 -14.47 2.83
N ASP A 5 22.06 -13.84 1.77
CA ASP A 5 23.39 -14.14 1.23
C ASP A 5 24.54 -13.39 1.91
N GLY A 6 24.22 -12.61 2.96
CA GLY A 6 25.18 -11.86 3.77
C GLY A 6 25.65 -10.54 3.16
N ALA A 7 25.22 -10.17 1.96
CA ALA A 7 25.57 -8.89 1.37
C ALA A 7 24.69 -7.76 1.93
N CYS A 8 25.33 -6.66 2.35
CA CYS A 8 24.62 -5.46 2.79
C CYS A 8 24.06 -4.71 1.58
N ARG A 9 22.76 -4.43 1.57
CA ARG A 9 22.05 -3.75 0.50
C ARG A 9 21.21 -2.61 1.03
N THR A 10 21.13 -1.54 0.24
CA THR A 10 20.24 -0.40 0.50
C THR A 10 19.37 -0.17 -0.71
N VAL A 11 18.06 -0.09 -0.50
CA VAL A 11 17.07 0.29 -1.51
C VAL A 11 16.22 1.45 -0.97
N ARG A 12 15.62 2.22 -1.87
CA ARG A 12 14.67 3.29 -1.51
C ARG A 12 13.32 2.93 -2.09
N VAL A 13 12.37 2.62 -1.22
CA VAL A 13 11.00 2.27 -1.61
C VAL A 13 10.05 3.06 -0.72
N PRO A 14 9.21 3.96 -1.26
CA PRO A 14 8.12 4.56 -0.50
C PRO A 14 7.09 3.50 -0.11
N ILE A 15 6.69 3.52 1.16
CA ILE A 15 5.63 2.67 1.72
C ILE A 15 4.50 3.60 2.12
N LEU A 16 3.39 3.56 1.39
CA LEU A 16 2.21 4.37 1.63
C LEU A 16 1.23 3.56 2.50
N MET A 17 0.80 4.15 3.60
CA MET A 17 -0.05 3.50 4.61
C MET A 17 -1.44 4.13 4.61
N TYR A 18 -2.46 3.29 4.49
CA TYR A 18 -3.86 3.68 4.54
C TYR A 18 -4.58 2.96 5.69
N HIS A 19 -5.51 3.64 6.35
CA HIS A 19 -6.43 3.03 7.31
C HIS A 19 -7.83 2.92 6.69
N TYR A 20 -8.58 4.01 6.61
CA TYR A 20 -9.91 4.01 5.98
C TYR A 20 -9.84 4.50 4.54
N ILE A 21 -10.55 3.82 3.65
CA ILE A 21 -10.85 4.27 2.29
C ILE A 21 -12.34 4.61 2.23
N SER A 22 -12.72 5.64 2.96
CA SER A 22 -14.12 6.04 3.15
C SER A 22 -14.23 7.54 3.31
N GLU A 23 -15.40 8.09 3.04
CA GLU A 23 -15.68 9.49 3.38
C GLU A 23 -15.49 9.68 4.89
N PRO A 24 -14.70 10.69 5.31
CA PRO A 24 -14.53 10.97 6.72
C PRO A 24 -15.90 11.24 7.34
N PRO A 25 -16.14 10.72 8.57
CA PRO A 25 -17.41 10.90 9.25
C PRO A 25 -17.56 12.34 9.77
N ASP A 26 -18.39 12.52 10.80
CA ASP A 26 -18.52 13.78 11.53
C ASP A 26 -17.14 14.47 11.73
N PRO A 27 -16.96 15.73 11.28
CA PRO A 27 -15.71 16.49 11.42
C PRO A 27 -15.19 16.62 12.86
N TRP A 28 -16.03 16.35 13.86
CA TRP A 28 -15.63 16.35 15.26
C TRP A 28 -14.88 15.06 15.68
N ASP A 29 -14.98 13.98 14.91
CA ASP A 29 -14.13 12.79 15.06
C ASP A 29 -12.81 12.99 14.30
N ARG A 30 -11.90 13.73 14.95
CA ARG A 30 -10.59 14.08 14.37
C ARG A 30 -9.75 12.85 14.06
N MET A 31 -9.77 11.83 14.91
CA MET A 31 -8.98 10.62 14.69
C MET A 31 -9.42 9.92 13.40
N ARG A 32 -10.73 9.71 13.24
CA ARG A 32 -11.24 9.07 12.03
C ARG A 32 -11.08 9.95 10.80
N THR A 33 -11.18 11.27 10.94
CA THR A 33 -10.91 12.22 9.85
C THR A 33 -9.46 12.13 9.38
N ASP A 34 -8.49 12.16 10.30
CA ASP A 34 -7.05 12.15 9.98
C ASP A 34 -6.57 10.81 9.38
N LEU A 35 -7.29 9.73 9.66
CA LEU A 35 -7.01 8.37 9.17
C LEU A 35 -7.84 7.96 7.93
N SER A 36 -8.70 8.85 7.43
CA SER A 36 -9.55 8.57 6.27
C SER A 36 -9.04 9.24 5.00
N VAL A 37 -9.05 8.48 3.92
CA VAL A 37 -8.91 8.97 2.54
C VAL A 37 -10.20 8.62 1.82
N SER A 38 -10.85 9.58 1.16
CA SER A 38 -12.06 9.25 0.40
C SER A 38 -11.73 8.35 -0.80
N PRO A 39 -12.68 7.53 -1.29
CA PRO A 39 -12.44 6.73 -2.49
C PRO A 39 -11.99 7.56 -3.70
N ALA A 40 -12.51 8.79 -3.85
CA ALA A 40 -12.09 9.71 -4.91
C ALA A 40 -10.63 10.16 -4.75
N GLN A 41 -10.22 10.54 -3.54
CA GLN A 41 -8.83 10.91 -3.24
C GLN A 41 -7.89 9.71 -3.41
N PHE A 42 -8.34 8.51 -3.04
CA PHE A 42 -7.56 7.29 -3.24
C PHE A 42 -7.37 7.00 -4.74
N GLU A 43 -8.41 7.16 -5.56
CA GLU A 43 -8.30 7.07 -7.02
C GLU A 43 -7.30 8.10 -7.59
N GLU A 44 -7.32 9.34 -7.10
CA GLU A 44 -6.34 10.37 -7.47
C GLU A 44 -4.91 9.96 -7.11
N HIS A 45 -4.68 9.35 -5.94
CA HIS A 45 -3.38 8.81 -5.57
C HIS A 45 -2.92 7.72 -6.55
N LEU A 46 -3.78 6.76 -6.89
CA LEU A 46 -3.44 5.69 -7.84
C LEU A 46 -3.17 6.23 -9.25
N ALA A 47 -3.97 7.21 -9.70
CA ALA A 47 -3.77 7.91 -10.96
C ALA A 47 -2.40 8.59 -10.99
N TYR A 48 -2.06 9.34 -9.95
CA TYR A 48 -0.75 9.98 -9.84
C TYR A 48 0.39 8.96 -9.93
N LEU A 49 0.30 7.84 -9.19
CA LEU A 49 1.31 6.79 -9.23
C LEU A 49 1.46 6.22 -10.65
N ALA A 50 0.34 5.94 -11.33
CA ALA A 50 0.33 5.35 -12.67
C ALA A 50 0.90 6.32 -13.71
N GLU A 51 0.45 7.56 -13.71
CA GLU A 51 0.93 8.63 -14.61
C GLU A 51 2.43 8.91 -14.44
N ASN A 52 2.95 8.74 -13.23
CA ASN A 52 4.36 8.94 -12.92
C ASN A 52 5.20 7.65 -13.05
N GLY A 53 4.61 6.55 -13.52
CA GLY A 53 5.31 5.29 -13.81
C GLY A 53 5.75 4.50 -12.59
N TYR A 54 5.10 4.69 -11.45
CA TYR A 54 5.30 3.82 -10.28
C TYR A 54 4.71 2.43 -10.54
N GLN A 55 5.31 1.42 -9.91
CA GLN A 55 4.85 0.04 -9.96
C GLN A 55 4.77 -0.52 -8.55
N SER A 56 3.60 -1.03 -8.18
CA SER A 56 3.44 -1.66 -6.86
C SER A 56 4.30 -2.91 -6.75
N ILE A 57 4.95 -3.09 -5.61
CA ILE A 57 5.58 -4.34 -5.22
C ILE A 57 5.00 -4.81 -3.87
N THR A 58 5.24 -6.07 -3.52
CA THR A 58 4.88 -6.61 -2.21
C THR A 58 5.99 -6.40 -1.19
N LEU A 59 5.68 -6.56 0.10
CA LEU A 59 6.72 -6.61 1.14
C LEU A 59 7.69 -7.80 0.96
N ASP A 60 7.23 -8.91 0.36
CA ASP A 60 8.10 -10.04 0.02
C ASP A 60 9.11 -9.66 -1.07
N ASP A 61 8.69 -8.92 -2.10
CA ASP A 61 9.60 -8.39 -3.12
C ASP A 61 10.69 -7.50 -2.50
N LEU A 62 10.31 -6.58 -1.60
CA LEU A 62 11.25 -5.74 -0.88
C LEU A 62 12.22 -6.58 -0.03
N ALA A 63 11.71 -7.57 0.69
CA ALA A 63 12.53 -8.42 1.52
C ALA A 63 13.50 -9.27 0.70
N ARG A 64 13.09 -9.80 -0.46
CA ARG A 64 13.98 -10.48 -1.41
C ARG A 64 15.04 -9.55 -2.00
N ALA A 65 14.67 -8.32 -2.34
CA ALA A 65 15.64 -7.32 -2.81
C ALA A 65 16.74 -7.03 -1.78
N LEU A 66 16.37 -6.94 -0.50
CA LEU A 66 17.32 -6.73 0.59
C LEU A 66 18.16 -7.98 0.88
N GLN A 67 17.55 -9.17 0.90
CA GLN A 67 18.20 -10.40 1.36
C GLN A 67 19.08 -11.07 0.30
N VAL A 68 18.66 -11.04 -0.96
CA VAL A 68 19.31 -11.78 -2.07
C VAL A 68 19.47 -10.94 -3.33
N GLY A 69 19.20 -9.64 -3.28
CA GLY A 69 19.40 -8.74 -4.42
C GLY A 69 18.45 -8.98 -5.59
N SER A 70 17.24 -9.51 -5.33
CA SER A 70 16.22 -9.60 -6.37
C SER A 70 15.92 -8.22 -6.96
N PRO A 71 15.77 -8.11 -8.30
CA PRO A 71 15.53 -6.83 -8.94
C PRO A 71 14.16 -6.26 -8.56
N LEU A 72 14.10 -4.93 -8.40
CA LEU A 72 12.87 -4.16 -8.25
C LEU A 72 12.59 -3.39 -9.55
N PRO A 73 11.32 -3.04 -9.82
CA PRO A 73 11.01 -2.12 -10.92
C PRO A 73 11.67 -0.74 -10.69
N PRO A 74 11.83 0.10 -11.72
CA PRO A 74 12.55 1.37 -11.60
C PRO A 74 11.96 2.36 -10.58
N LYS A 75 10.63 2.34 -10.39
CA LYS A 75 9.90 3.18 -9.44
C LYS A 75 9.00 2.31 -8.56
N PRO A 76 9.57 1.53 -7.62
CA PRO A 76 8.78 0.67 -6.76
C PRO A 76 7.97 1.49 -5.76
N VAL A 77 6.76 1.06 -5.43
CA VAL A 77 5.96 1.60 -4.33
C VAL A 77 5.27 0.44 -3.60
N ILE A 78 5.10 0.54 -2.29
CA ILE A 78 4.30 -0.41 -1.52
C ILE A 78 3.06 0.32 -1.00
N LEU A 79 1.90 -0.31 -1.19
CA LEU A 79 0.62 0.16 -0.65
C LEU A 79 0.23 -0.77 0.49
N THR A 80 0.10 -0.25 1.71
CA THR A 80 -0.34 -0.99 2.89
C THR A 80 -1.68 -0.48 3.40
N PHE A 81 -2.49 -1.40 3.92
CA PHE A 81 -3.82 -1.15 4.43
C PHE A 81 -3.94 -1.80 5.81
N ASP A 82 -4.17 -1.01 6.85
CA ASP A 82 -4.15 -1.45 8.24
C ASP A 82 -5.58 -1.65 8.78
N ASP A 83 -5.71 -2.45 9.84
CA ASP A 83 -6.95 -2.73 10.58
C ASP A 83 -8.00 -3.63 9.90
N GLY A 84 -7.91 -3.84 8.58
CA GLY A 84 -8.79 -4.78 7.85
C GLY A 84 -10.24 -4.30 7.73
N HIS A 85 -10.44 -3.01 7.53
CA HIS A 85 -11.77 -2.41 7.36
C HIS A 85 -12.49 -2.94 6.10
N ARG A 86 -13.84 -2.94 6.15
CA ARG A 86 -14.68 -3.41 5.03
C ARG A 86 -14.46 -2.62 3.74
N ASP A 87 -14.17 -1.33 3.87
CA ASP A 87 -13.94 -0.40 2.77
C ASP A 87 -12.68 -0.75 1.95
N HIS A 88 -11.71 -1.47 2.54
CA HIS A 88 -10.60 -2.07 1.80
C HIS A 88 -11.09 -2.99 0.67
N TYR A 89 -12.13 -3.77 0.94
CA TYR A 89 -12.70 -4.68 -0.05
C TYR A 89 -13.70 -3.99 -0.97
N THR A 90 -14.54 -3.10 -0.46
CA THR A 90 -15.60 -2.47 -1.26
C THR A 90 -15.12 -1.30 -2.11
N GLU A 91 -14.12 -0.54 -1.64
CA GLU A 91 -13.64 0.68 -2.30
C GLU A 91 -12.21 0.51 -2.83
N ALA A 92 -11.26 0.11 -1.98
CA ALA A 92 -9.85 0.07 -2.36
C ALA A 92 -9.53 -1.02 -3.38
N PHE A 93 -10.03 -2.24 -3.17
CA PHE A 93 -9.73 -3.40 -4.01
C PHE A 93 -10.16 -3.23 -5.48
N PRO A 94 -11.39 -2.78 -5.81
CA PRO A 94 -11.78 -2.52 -7.20
C PRO A 94 -10.89 -1.49 -7.89
N LEU A 95 -10.47 -0.44 -7.16
CA LEU A 95 -9.56 0.57 -7.68
C LEU A 95 -8.16 0.00 -7.92
N LEU A 96 -7.60 -0.77 -6.97
CA LEU A 96 -6.33 -1.46 -7.16
C LEU A 96 -6.36 -2.38 -8.39
N GLN A 97 -7.44 -3.15 -8.59
CA GLN A 97 -7.62 -4.00 -9.77
C GLN A 97 -7.66 -3.17 -11.07
N ARG A 98 -8.40 -2.06 -11.09
CA ARG A 98 -8.52 -1.19 -12.26
C ARG A 98 -7.19 -0.59 -12.68
N TYR A 99 -6.33 -0.22 -11.72
CA TYR A 99 -5.01 0.36 -11.98
C TYR A 99 -3.89 -0.69 -12.11
N GLY A 100 -4.18 -1.98 -11.88
CA GLY A 100 -3.18 -3.05 -11.93
C GLY A 100 -2.18 -3.01 -10.76
N TYR A 101 -2.57 -2.44 -9.62
CA TYR A 101 -1.74 -2.35 -8.42
C TYR A 101 -2.02 -3.49 -7.44
N THR A 102 -0.98 -3.87 -6.70
CA THR A 102 -1.03 -4.83 -5.59
C THR A 102 -0.92 -4.09 -4.26
N GLY A 103 -1.81 -4.40 -3.32
CA GLY A 103 -1.79 -3.90 -1.94
C GLY A 103 -1.52 -5.01 -0.92
N THR A 104 -0.91 -4.65 0.22
CA THR A 104 -0.74 -5.53 1.39
C THR A 104 -1.76 -5.15 2.46
N PHE A 105 -2.54 -6.10 2.94
CA PHE A 105 -3.60 -5.87 3.93
C PHE A 105 -3.25 -6.53 5.27
N PHE A 106 -3.16 -5.74 6.34
CA PHE A 106 -2.90 -6.20 7.69
C PHE A 106 -4.22 -6.34 8.45
N VAL A 107 -4.74 -7.56 8.48
CA VAL A 107 -6.05 -7.86 9.10
C VAL A 107 -5.88 -8.19 10.57
N VAL A 108 -6.61 -7.49 11.44
CA VAL A 108 -6.70 -7.81 12.87
C VAL A 108 -7.58 -9.06 13.03
N THR A 109 -7.02 -10.14 13.57
CA THR A 109 -7.68 -11.47 13.63
C THR A 109 -8.39 -11.75 14.96
N SER A 110 -8.24 -10.87 15.96
CA SER A 110 -8.85 -10.97 17.28
C SER A 110 -9.80 -9.79 17.56
N LEU A 111 -10.75 -10.00 18.47
CA LEU A 111 -11.68 -8.97 18.96
C LEU A 111 -11.11 -8.25 20.19
#